data_AF-A0A0T6B587-F1
#
_entry.id   AF-A0A0T6B587-F1
#
_cell.length_a   1.000
_cell.length_b   1.000
_cell.length_c   1.000
_cell.angle_alpha   90.00
_cell.angle_beta   90.00
_cell.angle_gamma   90.00
#
_symmetry.space_group_name_H-M   'P 1'
#
loop_
_entity.id
_entity.type
_entity.pdbx_description
1 polymer ?
#
loop_
_entity_poly.entity_id
_entity_poly.type
_entity_poly.pdbx_seq_one_letter_code
_entity_poly.pdbx_strand_id
1 'polypeptide(L)'
;DEAGYSQVLHLETPKSVVPGSEWGELLVSGGLALPVIANSDQNGGLSQALSSLTTLLSLQHLGSKANETLKQSAMQNLPGHIQTILSYRKPDNSFSEHQMLGSHKSTVAILEMLTKVQNYFNIDPDLIQGIKRWVQLRQEDDGSFLPLPADVKLTSYENDNKIPENKIRDNETLSFEHIVEMTAETIITLFEIGIESDADSETLQKAKIFLENGLPKIESSTTIATVALALVLVRSATATWAIEKLRNASTTEDGEFGWPHPIPKRDAADWLYESEVGKTLKEPVVSTMEDYKASIYALMTFCLIRDLRFAESVTKYLFYRSHMLDRHSELLYPVVKAFTMYDSLAKDKHRALTVSLATSGMELTDTLELKPEKQPQLLHLPSLPTKVFVYATGAGCA
;
A
#
# COMPACT_ATOMS: atom_id res chain seq x y z
N ASP A 1 23.66 -21.25 19.75
CA ASP A 1 22.21 -21.00 19.80
C ASP A 1 21.69 -20.73 18.39
N GLU A 2 21.37 -21.81 17.68
CA GLU A 2 20.76 -21.77 16.35
C GLU A 2 19.28 -21.38 16.50
N ALA A 3 19.00 -20.08 16.48
CA ALA A 3 17.64 -19.57 16.49
C ALA A 3 16.98 -19.85 15.12
N GLY A 4 16.43 -21.06 14.96
CA GLY A 4 15.56 -21.40 13.83
C GLY A 4 14.16 -20.83 14.02
N TYR A 5 13.51 -20.43 12.92
CA TYR A 5 12.11 -20.03 12.91
C TYR A 5 11.23 -21.24 12.65
N SER A 6 10.14 -21.40 13.40
CA SER A 6 9.17 -22.48 13.19
C SER A 6 7.74 -21.96 13.17
N GLN A 7 6.96 -22.35 12.17
CA GLN A 7 5.53 -22.04 12.07
C GLN A 7 4.74 -23.28 11.65
N VAL A 8 3.52 -23.41 12.17
CA VAL A 8 2.58 -24.46 11.77
C VAL A 8 1.40 -23.81 11.07
N LEU A 9 1.18 -24.18 9.82
CA LEU A 9 0.05 -23.74 9.01
C LEU A 9 -1.06 -24.79 9.08
N HIS A 10 -2.24 -24.38 9.49
CA HIS A 10 -3.43 -25.23 9.57
C HIS A 10 -4.29 -25.00 8.33
N LEU A 11 -4.29 -25.94 7.39
CA LEU A 11 -5.11 -25.87 6.18
C LEU A 11 -6.33 -26.76 6.36
N GLU A 12 -7.49 -26.14 6.61
CA GLU A 12 -8.79 -26.81 6.70
C GLU A 12 -9.57 -26.66 5.39
N THR A 13 -10.41 -27.65 5.08
CA THR A 13 -11.37 -27.57 3.98
C THR A 13 -12.74 -27.09 4.50
N PRO A 14 -13.43 -26.18 3.79
CA PRO A 14 -14.80 -25.82 4.16
C PRO A 14 -15.74 -27.04 4.06
N LYS A 15 -16.78 -27.06 4.89
CA LYS A 15 -17.72 -28.21 4.96
C LYS A 15 -18.51 -28.47 3.67
N SER A 16 -18.50 -27.52 2.73
CA SER A 16 -19.25 -27.55 1.47
C SER A 16 -18.39 -27.86 0.24
N VAL A 17 -17.19 -28.42 0.42
CA VAL A 17 -16.27 -28.74 -0.69
C VAL A 17 -16.81 -29.91 -1.52
N VAL A 18 -16.69 -29.80 -2.84
CA VAL A 18 -17.01 -30.88 -3.77
C VAL A 18 -15.91 -31.93 -3.69
N PRO A 19 -16.23 -33.22 -3.50
CA PRO A 19 -15.22 -34.27 -3.43
C PRO A 19 -14.30 -34.25 -4.66
N GLY A 20 -12.98 -34.18 -4.43
CA GLY A 20 -11.97 -34.13 -5.49
C GLY A 20 -11.64 -32.74 -6.04
N SER A 21 -12.27 -31.66 -5.54
CA SER A 21 -11.91 -30.29 -5.90
C SER A 21 -10.82 -29.68 -4.99
N GLU A 22 -10.19 -30.51 -4.15
CA GLU A 22 -9.19 -30.08 -3.18
C GLU A 22 -7.83 -29.96 -3.85
N TRP A 23 -7.26 -28.76 -3.83
CA TRP A 23 -5.90 -28.51 -4.26
C TRP A 23 -5.31 -27.36 -3.45
N GLY A 24 -4.00 -27.36 -3.27
CA GLY A 24 -3.29 -26.32 -2.56
C GLY A 24 -1.92 -26.08 -3.16
N GLU A 25 -1.49 -24.83 -3.16
CA GLU A 25 -0.17 -24.42 -3.63
C GLU A 25 0.55 -23.63 -2.53
N LEU A 26 1.83 -23.92 -2.37
CA LEU A 26 2.73 -23.22 -1.48
C LEU A 26 3.80 -22.55 -2.32
N LEU A 27 3.80 -21.21 -2.33
CA LEU A 27 4.85 -20.43 -2.96
C LEU A 27 5.91 -20.08 -1.92
N VAL A 28 7.14 -20.53 -2.14
CA VAL A 28 8.30 -20.17 -1.33
C VAL A 28 9.19 -19.24 -2.16
N SER A 29 9.13 -17.95 -1.85
CA SER A 29 10.05 -16.96 -2.39
C SER A 29 11.13 -16.63 -1.37
N GLY A 30 12.26 -16.14 -1.87
CA GLY A 30 13.18 -15.42 -1.02
C GLY A 30 13.02 -13.93 -1.29
N GLY A 31 12.38 -13.22 -0.37
CA GLY A 31 11.95 -11.83 -0.56
C GLY A 31 10.47 -11.76 -0.93
N LEU A 32 9.95 -10.56 -1.11
CA LEU A 32 8.51 -10.36 -1.26
C LEU A 32 8.05 -10.67 -2.69
N ALA A 33 7.65 -11.91 -2.94
CA ALA A 33 6.92 -12.24 -4.17
C ALA A 33 5.48 -11.78 -4.01
N LEU A 34 5.19 -10.56 -4.48
CA LEU A 34 3.81 -10.26 -4.82
C LEU A 34 3.44 -11.17 -5.99
N PRO A 35 2.35 -11.95 -5.91
CA PRO A 35 1.69 -12.35 -7.14
C PRO A 35 1.37 -11.03 -7.82
N VAL A 36 2.08 -10.72 -8.91
CA VAL A 36 1.78 -9.52 -9.71
C VAL A 36 0.34 -9.73 -10.12
N ILE A 37 -0.56 -9.00 -9.48
CA ILE A 37 -2.00 -9.13 -9.68
C ILE A 37 -2.20 -8.71 -11.13
N ALA A 38 -2.31 -9.71 -12.00
CA ALA A 38 -2.71 -9.52 -13.36
C ALA A 38 -4.17 -9.10 -13.28
N ASN A 39 -4.41 -7.79 -13.11
CA ASN A 39 -5.77 -7.29 -13.15
C ASN A 39 -6.36 -7.65 -14.51
N SER A 40 -7.39 -8.48 -14.45
CA SER A 40 -8.31 -8.73 -15.53
C SER A 40 -8.93 -7.41 -16.00
N ASP A 41 -9.20 -7.33 -17.30
CA ASP A 41 -9.65 -6.17 -18.08
C ASP A 41 -11.03 -5.57 -17.70
N GLN A 42 -11.47 -5.68 -16.44
CA GLN A 42 -12.90 -5.56 -16.15
C GLN A 42 -13.43 -4.15 -15.88
N ASN A 43 -12.60 -3.13 -15.65
CA ASN A 43 -13.09 -1.75 -15.48
C ASN A 43 -12.17 -0.72 -16.18
N GLY A 44 -12.71 0.02 -17.15
CA GLY A 44 -12.02 1.14 -17.79
C GLY A 44 -12.02 2.39 -16.89
N GLY A 45 -10.92 3.15 -16.88
CA GLY A 45 -10.79 4.35 -16.05
C GLY A 45 -9.35 4.83 -15.91
N LEU A 46 -9.17 6.01 -15.32
CA LEU A 46 -7.85 6.60 -15.06
C LEU A 46 -7.12 5.81 -13.98
N SER A 47 -7.81 5.42 -12.91
CA SER A 47 -7.30 4.53 -11.85
C SER A 47 -6.74 3.21 -12.39
N GLN A 48 -7.43 2.57 -13.35
CA GLN A 48 -6.94 1.37 -14.01
C GLN A 48 -5.78 1.64 -14.98
N ALA A 49 -5.83 2.75 -15.72
CA ALA A 49 -4.70 3.14 -16.56
C ALA A 49 -3.43 3.37 -15.72
N LEU A 50 -3.56 3.93 -14.52
CA LEU A 50 -2.46 4.06 -13.56
C LEU A 50 -2.00 2.71 -13.00
N SER A 51 -2.93 1.81 -12.67
CA SER A 51 -2.59 0.48 -12.16
C SER A 51 -1.82 -0.35 -13.19
N SER A 52 -2.08 -0.17 -14.48
CA SER A 52 -1.36 -0.87 -15.56
C SER A 52 0.16 -0.56 -15.58
N LEU A 53 0.56 0.62 -15.09
CA LEU A 53 1.96 1.05 -14.98
C LEU A 53 2.68 0.42 -13.79
N THR A 54 1.97 -0.22 -12.85
CA THR A 54 2.60 -0.97 -11.73
C THR A 54 3.58 -2.03 -12.19
N THR A 55 3.33 -2.60 -13.37
CA THR A 55 4.21 -3.59 -14.01
C THR A 55 5.61 -3.02 -14.25
N LEU A 56 5.76 -1.72 -14.49
CA LEU A 56 7.07 -1.10 -14.65
C LEU A 56 7.86 -1.04 -13.34
N LEU A 57 7.18 -0.72 -12.23
CA LEU A 57 7.79 -0.72 -10.91
C LEU A 57 8.21 -2.14 -10.50
N SER A 58 7.38 -3.14 -10.78
CA SER A 58 7.74 -4.53 -10.49
C SER A 58 8.90 -5.01 -11.36
N LEU A 59 9.01 -4.56 -12.61
CA LEU A 59 10.17 -4.84 -13.47
C LEU A 59 11.46 -4.20 -12.97
N GLN A 60 11.41 -2.93 -12.53
CA GLN A 60 12.56 -2.26 -11.90
C GLN A 60 13.06 -3.04 -10.69
N HIS A 61 12.12 -3.58 -9.93
CA HIS A 61 12.36 -4.28 -8.69
C HIS A 61 12.91 -5.71 -8.88
N LEU A 62 12.31 -6.47 -9.80
CA LEU A 62 12.72 -7.84 -10.11
C LEU A 62 14.11 -7.88 -10.78
N GLY A 63 14.56 -6.79 -11.40
CA GLY A 63 15.91 -6.67 -11.97
C GLY A 63 16.23 -7.82 -12.93
N SER A 64 17.27 -8.59 -12.65
CA SER A 64 17.68 -9.78 -13.43
C SER A 64 16.80 -11.03 -13.24
N LYS A 65 15.85 -11.01 -12.30
CA LYS A 65 14.88 -12.11 -12.08
C LYS A 65 13.61 -11.93 -12.89
N ALA A 66 13.40 -10.76 -13.51
CA ALA A 66 12.26 -10.51 -14.37
C ALA A 66 12.35 -11.40 -15.61
N ASN A 67 11.25 -12.06 -15.95
CA ASN A 67 11.16 -12.80 -17.19
C ASN A 67 11.30 -11.79 -18.35
N GLU A 68 12.33 -11.93 -19.20
CA GLU A 68 12.62 -10.98 -20.30
C GLU A 68 11.42 -10.78 -21.22
N THR A 69 10.56 -11.79 -21.34
CA THR A 69 9.30 -11.74 -22.08
C THR A 69 8.28 -10.76 -21.47
N LEU A 70 8.14 -10.73 -20.15
CA LEU A 70 7.26 -9.79 -19.44
C LEU A 70 7.77 -8.35 -19.59
N LYS A 71 9.09 -8.16 -19.53
CA LYS A 71 9.72 -6.87 -19.74
C LYS A 71 9.43 -6.33 -21.14
N GLN A 72 9.61 -7.16 -22.17
CA GLN A 72 9.32 -6.77 -23.55
C GLN A 72 7.84 -6.45 -23.76
N SER A 73 6.93 -7.27 -23.21
CA SER A 73 5.48 -7.03 -23.30
C SER A 73 5.06 -5.73 -22.62
N ALA A 74 5.55 -5.46 -21.40
CA ALA A 74 5.27 -4.22 -20.68
C ALA A 74 5.78 -2.99 -21.44
N MET A 75 6.98 -3.06 -22.03
CA MET A 75 7.55 -1.97 -22.84
C MET A 75 6.75 -1.73 -24.14
N GLN A 76 6.22 -2.78 -24.77
CA GLN A 76 5.40 -2.66 -25.98
C GLN A 76 4.02 -2.04 -25.71
N ASN A 77 3.42 -2.34 -24.55
CA ASN A 77 2.09 -1.82 -24.19
C ASN A 77 2.14 -0.41 -23.57
N LEU A 78 3.32 0.03 -23.11
CA LEU A 78 3.52 1.30 -22.44
C LEU A 78 2.99 2.53 -23.21
N PRO A 79 3.25 2.69 -24.54
CA PRO A 79 2.71 3.83 -25.29
C PRO A 79 1.17 3.86 -25.29
N GLY A 80 0.53 2.69 -25.34
CA GLY A 80 -0.93 2.58 -25.27
C GLY A 80 -1.48 3.04 -23.92
N HIS A 81 -0.84 2.66 -22.82
CA HIS A 81 -1.22 3.10 -21.47
C HIS A 81 -1.02 4.61 -21.28
N ILE A 82 0.10 5.16 -21.76
CA ILE A 82 0.35 6.61 -21.72
C ILE A 82 -0.72 7.37 -22.52
N GLN A 83 -1.05 6.90 -23.72
CA GLN A 83 -2.08 7.53 -24.55
C GLN A 83 -3.46 7.54 -23.86
N THR A 84 -3.81 6.44 -23.19
CA THR A 84 -5.04 6.37 -22.39
C THR A 84 -5.02 7.39 -21.26
N ILE A 85 -3.91 7.52 -20.51
CA ILE A 85 -3.79 8.53 -19.44
C ILE A 85 -3.92 9.96 -20.01
N LEU A 86 -3.26 10.25 -21.13
CA LEU A 86 -3.31 11.57 -21.77
C LEU A 86 -4.70 11.93 -22.28
N SER A 87 -5.56 10.95 -22.58
CA SER A 87 -6.95 11.21 -22.98
C SER A 87 -7.79 11.86 -21.86
N TYR A 88 -7.38 11.73 -20.59
CA TYR A 88 -8.04 12.35 -19.45
C TYR A 88 -7.51 13.76 -19.12
N ARG A 89 -6.52 14.26 -19.88
CA ARG A 89 -5.95 15.61 -19.71
C ARG A 89 -6.97 16.69 -20.05
N LYS A 90 -7.01 17.74 -19.23
CA LYS A 90 -7.81 18.94 -19.42
C LYS A 90 -6.98 20.06 -20.07
N PRO A 91 -7.64 21.10 -20.63
CA PRO A 91 -6.93 22.21 -21.27
C PRO A 91 -6.01 23.00 -20.33
N ASP A 92 -6.25 22.95 -19.01
CA ASP A 92 -5.43 23.58 -17.98
C ASP A 92 -4.28 22.69 -17.48
N ASN A 93 -4.05 21.53 -18.09
CA ASN A 93 -3.10 20.48 -17.66
C ASN A 93 -3.49 19.71 -16.39
N SER A 94 -4.71 19.86 -15.89
CA SER A 94 -5.24 18.96 -14.86
C SER A 94 -5.66 17.61 -15.45
N PHE A 95 -5.80 16.61 -14.60
CA PHE A 95 -6.28 15.28 -14.95
C PHE A 95 -7.41 14.85 -14.02
N SER A 96 -8.37 14.13 -14.58
CA SER A 96 -9.49 13.56 -13.83
C SER A 96 -10.28 12.55 -14.64
N GLU A 97 -10.94 11.63 -13.93
CA GLU A 97 -11.90 10.70 -14.55
C GLU A 97 -13.14 11.42 -15.09
N HIS A 98 -13.59 12.46 -14.39
CA HIS A 98 -14.74 13.25 -14.82
C HIS A 98 -14.38 14.17 -16.00
N GLN A 99 -15.23 14.22 -17.03
CA GLN A 99 -14.92 14.97 -18.25
C GLN A 99 -14.76 16.49 -18.01
N MET A 100 -15.55 17.06 -17.08
CA MET A 100 -15.63 18.52 -16.87
C MET A 100 -15.02 19.03 -15.56
N LEU A 101 -14.68 18.14 -14.63
CA LEU A 101 -14.20 18.54 -13.29
C LEU A 101 -12.76 18.10 -13.14
N GLY A 102 -11.86 18.97 -12.68
CA GLY A 102 -10.48 18.61 -12.37
C GLY A 102 -10.36 17.91 -11.02
N SER A 103 -9.30 17.11 -10.84
CA SER A 103 -8.96 16.42 -9.59
C SER A 103 -7.50 16.73 -9.23
N HIS A 104 -7.27 17.26 -8.03
CA HIS A 104 -5.92 17.49 -7.50
C HIS A 104 -5.20 16.16 -7.34
N LYS A 105 -5.84 15.22 -6.66
CA LYS A 105 -5.25 13.92 -6.30
C LYS A 105 -4.82 13.13 -7.54
N SER A 106 -5.68 13.08 -8.56
CA SER A 106 -5.40 12.39 -9.83
C SER A 106 -4.25 13.06 -10.58
N THR A 107 -4.24 14.40 -10.61
CA THR A 107 -3.19 15.18 -11.28
C THR A 107 -1.83 14.96 -10.62
N VAL A 108 -1.76 14.97 -9.30
CA VAL A 108 -0.54 14.71 -8.52
C VAL A 108 -0.05 13.27 -8.72
N ALA A 109 -0.94 12.28 -8.68
CA ALA A 109 -0.58 10.88 -8.94
C ALA A 109 -0.03 10.68 -10.37
N ILE A 110 -0.63 11.33 -11.37
CA ILE A 110 -0.15 11.30 -12.75
C ILE A 110 1.19 11.99 -12.91
N LEU A 111 1.41 13.12 -12.22
CA LEU A 111 2.69 13.81 -12.23
C LEU A 111 3.81 12.90 -11.71
N GLU A 112 3.59 12.21 -10.59
CA GLU A 112 4.53 11.22 -10.05
C GLU A 112 4.84 10.14 -11.11
N MET A 113 3.79 9.56 -11.70
CA MET A 113 3.89 8.47 -12.66
C MET A 113 4.63 8.84 -13.92
N LEU A 114 4.25 9.95 -14.56
CA LEU A 114 4.90 10.42 -15.79
C LEU A 114 6.39 10.68 -15.54
N THR A 115 6.73 11.22 -14.37
CA THR A 115 8.14 11.43 -13.98
C THR A 115 8.88 10.09 -13.83
N LYS A 116 8.27 9.06 -13.22
CA LYS A 116 8.90 7.72 -13.13
C LYS A 116 9.03 7.05 -14.49
N VAL A 117 8.01 7.19 -15.36
CA VAL A 117 7.98 6.62 -16.71
C VAL A 117 9.01 7.27 -17.63
N GLN A 118 9.39 8.54 -17.37
CA GLN A 118 10.44 9.25 -18.11
C GLN A 118 11.78 8.48 -18.16
N ASN A 119 12.04 7.61 -17.18
CA ASN A 119 13.23 6.74 -17.16
C ASN A 119 13.22 5.65 -18.24
N TYR A 120 12.05 5.31 -18.78
CA TYR A 120 11.84 4.22 -19.75
C TYR A 120 11.35 4.71 -21.11
N PHE A 121 10.55 5.78 -21.13
CA PHE A 121 9.94 6.34 -22.32
C PHE A 121 10.08 7.86 -22.34
N ASN A 122 10.37 8.43 -23.51
CA ASN A 122 10.54 9.88 -23.64
C ASN A 122 9.18 10.57 -23.56
N ILE A 123 8.93 11.28 -22.46
CA ILE A 123 7.75 12.12 -22.25
C ILE A 123 8.14 13.57 -22.51
N ASP A 124 7.24 14.32 -23.13
CA ASP A 124 7.41 15.75 -23.37
C ASP A 124 7.69 16.51 -22.04
N PRO A 125 8.86 17.16 -21.88
CA PRO A 125 9.17 17.89 -20.66
C PRO A 125 8.20 19.05 -20.40
N ASP A 126 7.64 19.66 -21.46
CA ASP A 126 6.69 20.77 -21.34
C ASP A 126 5.37 20.29 -20.70
N LEU A 127 5.00 19.03 -20.92
CA LEU A 127 3.85 18.42 -20.26
C LEU A 127 4.08 18.31 -18.74
N ILE A 128 5.23 17.76 -18.33
CA ILE A 128 5.56 17.57 -16.90
C ILE A 128 5.65 18.93 -16.22
N GLN A 129 6.32 19.91 -16.83
CA GLN A 129 6.43 21.26 -16.30
C GLN A 129 5.07 21.96 -16.24
N GLY A 130 4.21 21.76 -17.23
CA GLY A 130 2.85 22.30 -17.25
C GLY A 130 1.98 21.78 -16.09
N ILE A 131 2.07 20.49 -15.78
CA ILE A 131 1.37 19.87 -14.66
C ILE A 131 1.95 20.37 -13.33
N LYS A 132 3.29 20.39 -13.19
CA LYS A 132 3.98 20.89 -11.99
C LYS A 132 3.57 22.33 -11.67
N ARG A 133 3.56 23.20 -12.68
CA ARG A 133 3.12 24.59 -12.55
C ARG A 133 1.65 24.71 -12.14
N TRP A 134 0.78 23.88 -12.71
CA TRP A 134 -0.63 23.85 -12.32
C TRP A 134 -0.80 23.50 -10.84
N VAL A 135 -0.05 22.50 -10.34
CA VAL A 135 -0.07 22.14 -8.91
C VAL A 135 0.41 23.30 -8.05
N GLN A 136 1.54 23.93 -8.39
CA GLN A 136 2.11 25.05 -7.63
C GLN A 136 1.18 26.27 -7.54
N LEU A 137 0.49 26.61 -8.64
CA LEU A 137 -0.44 27.74 -8.67
C LEU A 137 -1.67 27.56 -7.78
N ARG A 138 -1.93 26.33 -7.32
CA ARG A 138 -3.06 26.01 -6.44
C ARG A 138 -2.68 25.96 -4.96
N GLN A 139 -1.44 26.23 -4.62
CA GLN A 139 -1.03 26.33 -3.23
C GLN A 139 -1.59 27.64 -2.64
N GLU A 140 -2.24 27.53 -1.50
CA GLU A 140 -2.73 28.68 -0.73
C GLU A 140 -1.58 29.38 0.00
N ASP A 141 -1.81 30.60 0.49
CA ASP A 141 -0.80 31.40 1.21
C ASP A 141 -0.30 30.71 2.49
N ASP A 142 -1.14 29.89 3.12
CA ASP A 142 -0.79 29.09 4.29
C ASP A 142 0.03 27.83 3.96
N GLY A 143 0.21 27.54 2.67
CA GLY A 143 0.95 26.39 2.16
C GLY A 143 0.10 25.15 1.89
N SER A 144 -1.21 25.20 2.16
CA SER A 144 -2.12 24.07 1.98
C SER A 144 -2.59 23.88 0.53
N PHE A 145 -3.07 22.68 0.22
CA PHE A 145 -3.73 22.36 -1.05
C PHE A 145 -5.18 21.95 -0.79
N LEU A 146 -6.12 22.73 -1.33
CA LEU A 146 -7.55 22.46 -1.18
C LEU A 146 -8.04 21.36 -2.13
N PRO A 147 -8.94 20.46 -1.70
CA PRO A 147 -9.54 19.47 -2.59
C PRO A 147 -10.43 20.13 -3.65
N LEU A 148 -10.43 19.60 -4.87
CA LEU A 148 -11.40 20.00 -5.91
C LEU A 148 -12.71 19.22 -5.76
N PRO A 149 -13.80 19.66 -6.42
CA PRO A 149 -15.09 18.94 -6.38
C PRO A 149 -15.01 17.46 -6.75
N ALA A 150 -14.08 17.07 -7.63
CA ALA A 150 -13.87 15.66 -7.99
C ALA A 150 -13.09 14.86 -6.92
N ASP A 151 -12.41 15.53 -5.99
CA ASP A 151 -11.64 14.92 -4.91
C ASP A 151 -12.45 14.77 -3.61
N VAL A 152 -13.58 15.47 -3.49
CA VAL A 152 -14.46 15.36 -2.34
C VAL A 152 -15.09 13.96 -2.37
N LYS A 153 -14.62 13.08 -1.49
CA LYS A 153 -15.30 11.82 -1.21
C LYS A 153 -16.69 12.17 -0.66
N LEU A 154 -17.75 12.01 -1.46
CA LEU A 154 -19.07 11.83 -0.87
C LEU A 154 -18.98 10.54 -0.07
N THR A 155 -18.98 10.65 1.25
CA THR A 155 -19.10 9.49 2.13
C THR A 155 -20.38 8.76 1.73
N SER A 156 -20.25 7.64 1.03
CA SER A 156 -21.34 6.71 0.74
C SER A 156 -21.77 6.03 2.05
N TYR A 157 -22.48 6.79 2.88
CA TYR A 157 -23.33 6.35 3.98
C TYR A 157 -24.58 7.24 4.01
N GLU A 158 -25.18 7.47 2.84
CA GLU A 158 -26.62 7.79 2.73
C GLU A 158 -27.38 6.49 2.45
N ASN A 159 -27.28 5.53 3.37
CA ASN A 159 -28.33 4.54 3.53
C ASN A 159 -29.05 4.85 4.85
N ASP A 160 -30.24 5.42 4.69
CA ASP A 160 -31.37 5.46 5.62
C ASP A 160 -31.15 5.91 7.07
N ASN A 161 -31.74 7.08 7.37
CA ASN A 161 -32.43 7.41 8.63
C ASN A 161 -31.69 7.18 9.95
N LYS A 162 -30.82 8.14 10.28
CA LYS A 162 -30.76 8.90 11.56
C LYS A 162 -29.41 9.59 11.63
N ILE A 163 -29.39 10.91 11.44
CA ILE A 163 -28.24 11.74 11.80
C ILE A 163 -28.39 12.03 13.31
N PRO A 164 -27.62 11.41 14.21
CA PRO A 164 -27.48 11.95 15.56
C PRO A 164 -26.72 13.27 15.46
N GLU A 165 -27.25 14.31 16.11
CA GLU A 165 -26.82 15.71 16.05
C GLU A 165 -25.33 15.96 16.43
N ASN A 166 -24.59 14.95 16.87
CA ASN A 166 -23.15 15.04 17.18
C ASN A 166 -22.22 15.01 15.95
N LYS A 167 -22.68 14.63 14.75
CA LYS A 167 -21.82 14.51 13.55
C LYS A 167 -21.48 15.83 12.84
N ILE A 168 -22.11 16.95 13.22
CA ILE A 168 -21.87 18.25 12.55
C ILE A 168 -20.48 18.81 12.91
N ARG A 169 -19.96 18.51 14.11
CA ARG A 169 -18.59 18.83 14.51
C ARG A 169 -17.53 18.01 13.76
N ASP A 170 -17.89 16.83 13.29
CA ASP A 170 -16.98 15.93 12.56
C ASP A 170 -16.75 16.41 11.12
N ASN A 171 -17.69 17.14 10.50
CA ASN A 171 -17.54 17.57 9.12
C ASN A 171 -16.40 18.60 8.92
N GLU A 172 -16.22 19.52 9.87
CA GLU A 172 -15.14 20.51 9.81
C GLU A 172 -13.77 19.86 10.07
N THR A 173 -13.66 18.96 11.05
CA THR A 173 -12.42 18.21 11.33
C THR A 173 -12.07 17.27 10.18
N LEU A 174 -13.03 16.55 9.62
CA LEU A 174 -12.84 15.72 8.42
C LEU A 174 -12.42 16.56 7.21
N SER A 175 -12.94 17.79 7.06
CA SER A 175 -12.49 18.69 6.00
C SER A 175 -11.03 19.10 6.18
N PHE A 176 -10.62 19.39 7.42
CA PHE A 176 -9.24 19.75 7.73
C PHE A 176 -8.29 18.58 7.53
N GLU A 177 -8.65 17.38 8.00
CA GLU A 177 -7.85 16.18 7.82
C GLU A 177 -7.67 15.82 6.34
N HIS A 178 -8.72 15.96 5.51
CA HIS A 178 -8.59 15.76 4.07
C HIS A 178 -7.66 16.78 3.40
N ILE A 179 -7.68 18.06 3.83
CA ILE A 179 -6.75 19.09 3.33
C ILE A 179 -5.32 18.73 3.72
N VAL A 180 -5.11 18.28 4.96
CA VAL A 180 -3.80 17.86 5.46
C VAL A 180 -3.29 16.63 4.71
N GLU A 181 -4.14 15.62 4.49
CA GLU A 181 -3.82 14.41 3.72
C GLU A 181 -3.42 14.79 2.28
N MET A 182 -4.21 15.63 1.61
CA MET A 182 -3.94 16.09 0.24
C MET A 182 -2.61 16.86 0.16
N THR A 183 -2.36 17.72 1.14
CA THR A 183 -1.13 18.51 1.23
C THR A 183 0.07 17.58 1.43
N ALA A 184 -0.04 16.58 2.30
CA ALA A 184 1.01 15.60 2.54
C ALA A 184 1.32 14.77 1.28
N GLU A 185 0.30 14.24 0.59
CA GLU A 185 0.47 13.50 -0.67
C GLU A 185 1.15 14.37 -1.74
N THR A 186 0.78 15.64 -1.82
CA THR A 186 1.38 16.59 -2.77
C THR A 186 2.85 16.85 -2.45
N ILE A 187 3.23 17.03 -1.19
CA ILE A 187 4.63 17.21 -0.80
C ILE A 187 5.46 15.96 -1.10
N ILE A 188 4.93 14.77 -0.78
CA ILE A 188 5.62 13.50 -1.03
C ILE A 188 6.00 13.40 -2.51
N THR A 189 5.05 13.64 -3.41
CA THR A 189 5.27 13.57 -4.85
C THR A 189 6.21 14.66 -5.37
N LEU A 190 6.03 15.91 -4.95
CA LEU A 190 6.92 17.01 -5.33
C LEU A 190 8.37 16.76 -4.89
N PHE A 191 8.57 16.21 -3.69
CA PHE A 191 9.90 15.84 -3.21
C PHE A 191 10.52 14.71 -4.04
N GLU A 192 9.73 13.72 -4.45
CA GLU A 192 10.19 12.60 -5.27
C GLU A 192 10.55 12.96 -6.72
N ILE A 193 9.89 13.98 -7.28
CA ILE A 193 10.19 14.52 -8.60
C ILE A 193 11.51 15.31 -8.57
N GLY A 194 11.79 15.94 -7.42
CA GLY A 194 13.00 16.73 -7.20
C GLY A 194 12.75 18.24 -7.27
N ILE A 195 13.62 18.97 -6.58
CA ILE A 195 13.61 20.44 -6.48
C ILE A 195 14.56 20.97 -7.56
N GLU A 196 14.01 21.60 -8.59
CA GLU A 196 14.77 22.14 -9.73
C GLU A 196 14.76 23.67 -9.74
N SER A 197 13.69 24.29 -9.24
CA SER A 197 13.50 25.73 -9.21
C SER A 197 13.35 26.28 -7.79
N ASP A 198 13.61 27.58 -7.63
CA ASP A 198 13.37 28.29 -6.36
C ASP A 198 11.90 28.24 -5.94
N ALA A 199 10.98 28.26 -6.92
CA ALA A 199 9.54 28.12 -6.67
C ALA A 199 9.20 26.73 -6.09
N ASP A 200 9.89 25.67 -6.52
CA ASP A 200 9.70 24.32 -5.96
C ASP A 200 10.11 24.29 -4.48
N SER A 201 11.23 24.93 -4.17
CA SER A 201 11.74 25.02 -2.80
C SER A 201 10.80 25.85 -1.91
N GLU A 202 10.27 26.96 -2.41
CA GLU A 202 9.32 27.79 -1.69
C GLU A 202 8.01 27.05 -1.40
N THR A 203 7.45 26.39 -2.43
CA THR A 203 6.22 25.60 -2.29
C THR A 203 6.38 24.49 -1.26
N LEU A 204 7.51 23.78 -1.30
CA LEU A 204 7.79 22.70 -0.35
C LEU A 204 7.96 23.22 1.07
N GLN A 205 8.63 24.35 1.26
CA GLN A 205 8.85 24.94 2.58
C GLN A 205 7.54 25.46 3.19
N LYS A 206 6.67 26.12 2.42
CA LYS A 206 5.35 26.56 2.88
C LYS A 206 4.48 25.38 3.33
N ALA A 207 4.39 24.35 2.48
CA ALA A 207 3.58 23.18 2.77
C ALA A 207 4.14 22.38 3.96
N LYS A 208 5.47 22.32 4.12
CA LYS A 208 6.12 21.74 5.31
C LYS A 208 5.67 22.44 6.60
N ILE A 209 5.72 23.77 6.64
CA ILE A 209 5.31 24.56 7.81
C ILE A 209 3.83 24.31 8.14
N PHE A 210 2.97 24.21 7.12
CA PHE A 210 1.57 23.85 7.30
C PHE A 210 1.39 22.49 7.99
N LEU A 211 2.09 21.46 7.51
CA LEU A 211 2.02 20.11 8.10
C LEU A 211 2.56 20.05 9.53
N GLU A 212 3.65 20.77 9.83
CA GLU A 212 4.21 20.87 11.17
C GLU A 212 3.20 21.45 12.17
N ASN A 213 2.47 22.50 11.75
CA ASN A 213 1.43 23.13 12.56
C ASN A 213 0.16 22.29 12.66
N GLY A 214 -0.13 21.46 11.65
CA GLY A 214 -1.29 20.57 11.60
C GLY A 214 -1.14 19.32 12.47
N LEU A 215 0.09 18.81 12.65
CA LEU A 215 0.39 17.54 13.32
C LEU A 215 -0.29 17.31 14.70
N PRO A 216 -0.42 18.30 15.61
CA PRO A 216 -1.12 18.10 16.88
C PRO A 216 -2.60 17.74 16.73
N LYS A 217 -3.27 18.26 15.69
CA LYS A 217 -4.74 18.25 15.55
C LYS A 217 -5.28 17.00 14.84
N ILE A 218 -4.41 16.18 14.26
CA ILE A 218 -4.80 15.04 13.42
C ILE A 218 -5.13 13.83 14.30
N GLU A 219 -6.24 13.15 13.99
CA GLU A 219 -6.70 11.94 14.68
C GLU A 219 -6.80 10.73 13.74
N SER A 220 -7.11 10.93 12.46
CA SER A 220 -7.26 9.84 11.49
C SER A 220 -5.96 9.08 11.20
N SER A 221 -6.06 7.74 11.14
CA SER A 221 -4.96 6.81 10.81
C SER A 221 -4.28 7.13 9.48
N THR A 222 -5.06 7.43 8.43
CA THR A 222 -4.53 7.77 7.09
C THR A 222 -3.73 9.06 7.11
N THR A 223 -4.27 10.08 7.76
CA THR A 223 -3.69 11.41 7.83
C THR A 223 -2.41 11.39 8.67
N ILE A 224 -2.38 10.64 9.79
CA ILE A 224 -1.16 10.46 10.59
C ILE A 224 -0.08 9.77 9.76
N ALA A 225 -0.40 8.68 9.06
CA ALA A 225 0.59 7.93 8.28
C ALA A 225 1.13 8.73 7.08
N THR A 226 0.28 9.46 6.35
CA THR A 226 0.69 10.32 5.24
C THR A 226 1.58 11.48 5.70
N VAL A 227 1.20 12.16 6.78
CA VAL A 227 1.98 13.28 7.33
C VAL A 227 3.32 12.79 7.88
N ALA A 228 3.34 11.65 8.57
CA ALA A 228 4.59 11.05 9.05
C ALA A 228 5.54 10.75 7.88
N LEU A 229 5.03 10.16 6.79
CA LEU A 229 5.83 9.91 5.59
C LEU A 229 6.38 11.21 4.99
N ALA A 230 5.53 12.22 4.82
CA ALA A 230 5.91 13.52 4.25
C ALA A 230 7.00 14.22 5.08
N LEU A 231 6.84 14.27 6.41
CA LEU A 231 7.80 14.93 7.31
C LEU A 231 9.14 14.18 7.39
N VAL A 232 9.11 12.84 7.33
CA VAL A 232 10.33 12.01 7.28
C VAL A 232 11.10 12.23 5.97
N LEU A 233 10.40 12.26 4.83
CA LEU A 233 11.01 12.52 3.52
C LEU A 233 11.68 13.91 3.47
N VAL A 234 10.97 14.93 3.94
CA VAL A 234 11.45 16.33 3.95
C VAL A 234 12.48 16.59 5.06
N ARG A 235 12.76 15.61 5.94
CA ARG A 235 13.68 15.72 7.08
C ARG A 235 13.34 16.91 7.98
N SER A 236 12.06 17.03 8.33
CA SER A 236 11.61 18.04 9.30
C SER A 236 12.15 17.75 10.71
N ALA A 237 12.30 18.79 11.52
CA ALA A 237 12.63 18.67 12.94
C ALA A 237 11.52 17.96 13.74
N THR A 238 10.28 17.99 13.28
CA THR A 238 9.12 17.33 13.93
C THR A 238 8.93 15.88 13.47
N ALA A 239 9.78 15.37 12.58
CA ALA A 239 9.65 14.02 12.03
C ALA A 239 9.69 12.94 13.12
N THR A 240 10.53 13.08 14.14
CA THR A 240 10.60 12.14 15.26
C THR A 240 9.28 12.07 16.02
N TRP A 241 8.66 13.22 16.29
CA TRP A 241 7.36 13.30 16.95
C TRP A 241 6.24 12.66 16.09
N ALA A 242 6.26 12.90 14.77
CA ALA A 242 5.32 12.27 13.85
C ALA A 242 5.46 10.73 13.83
N ILE A 243 6.68 10.21 13.88
CA ILE A 243 6.96 8.77 13.95
C ILE A 243 6.46 8.17 15.26
N GLU A 244 6.70 8.83 16.39
CA GLU A 244 6.19 8.38 17.69
C GLU A 244 4.66 8.35 17.71
N LYS A 245 4.02 9.39 17.16
CA LYS A 245 2.57 9.44 17.02
C LYS A 245 2.05 8.32 16.13
N LEU A 246 2.70 8.04 15.00
CA LEU A 246 2.37 6.93 14.11
C LEU A 246 2.49 5.57 14.82
N ARG A 247 3.61 5.34 15.54
CA ARG A 247 3.84 4.09 16.28
C ARG A 247 2.75 3.87 17.33
N ASN A 248 2.47 4.89 18.14
CA ASN A 248 1.44 4.81 19.18
C ASN A 248 0.05 4.54 18.61
N ALA A 249 -0.24 5.10 17.42
CA ALA A 249 -1.51 4.87 16.73
C ALA A 249 -1.61 3.50 16.06
N SER A 250 -0.49 2.81 15.79
CA SER A 250 -0.48 1.59 14.97
C SER A 250 -0.09 0.32 15.71
N THR A 251 0.25 0.39 17.00
CA THR A 251 0.60 -0.78 17.82
C THR A 251 -0.61 -1.26 18.61
N THR A 252 -0.97 -2.54 18.42
CA THR A 252 -2.02 -3.20 19.24
C THR A 252 -1.48 -3.63 20.60
N GLU A 253 -2.37 -4.02 21.52
CA GLU A 253 -2.01 -4.50 22.87
C GLU A 253 -1.08 -5.73 22.83
N ASP A 254 -1.17 -6.54 21.76
CA ASP A 254 -0.33 -7.71 21.52
C ASP A 254 1.07 -7.37 20.95
N GLY A 255 1.37 -6.08 20.74
CA GLY A 255 2.63 -5.61 20.15
C GLY A 255 2.75 -5.85 18.64
N GLU A 256 1.66 -6.27 17.99
CA GLU A 256 1.59 -6.43 16.54
C GLU A 256 1.13 -5.12 15.87
N PHE A 257 1.38 -5.00 14.56
CA PHE A 257 0.89 -3.85 13.80
C PHE A 257 -0.60 -3.99 13.51
N GLY A 258 -1.37 -2.97 13.86
CA GLY A 258 -2.79 -2.89 13.56
C GLY A 258 -3.36 -1.53 13.94
N TRP A 259 -4.30 -1.06 13.12
CA TRP A 259 -5.01 0.18 13.39
C TRP A 259 -6.10 -0.05 14.45
N PRO A 260 -6.29 0.88 15.39
CA PRO A 260 -7.32 0.80 16.40
C PRO A 260 -8.67 0.88 15.70
N HIS A 261 -9.39 -0.23 15.69
CA HIS A 261 -10.80 -0.20 15.35
C HIS A 261 -11.53 0.08 16.65
N PRO A 262 -12.40 1.10 16.73
CA PRO A 262 -13.37 1.15 17.80
C PRO A 262 -14.25 -0.08 17.63
N ILE A 263 -13.91 -1.16 18.33
CA ILE A 263 -14.78 -2.33 18.46
C ILE A 263 -16.09 -1.74 18.97
N PRO A 264 -17.21 -1.83 18.22
CA PRO A 264 -18.49 -1.42 18.77
C PRO A 264 -18.62 -2.17 20.08
N LYS A 265 -18.84 -1.46 21.20
CA LYS A 265 -18.93 -2.06 22.55
C LYS A 265 -19.78 -3.32 22.43
N ARG A 266 -19.14 -4.49 22.44
CA ARG A 266 -19.83 -5.77 22.38
C ARG A 266 -20.75 -5.78 23.59
N ASP A 267 -22.06 -5.77 23.35
CA ASP A 267 -23.02 -5.79 24.44
C ASP A 267 -22.84 -7.12 25.17
N ALA A 268 -23.09 -7.17 26.48
CA ALA A 268 -22.86 -8.39 27.27
C ALA A 268 -23.67 -9.61 26.77
N ALA A 269 -24.69 -9.35 25.93
CA ALA A 269 -25.47 -10.37 25.24
C ALA A 269 -24.70 -11.10 24.13
N ASP A 270 -23.79 -10.44 23.41
CA ASP A 270 -23.02 -11.08 22.32
C ASP A 270 -22.00 -12.09 22.85
N TRP A 271 -21.49 -11.87 24.06
CA TRP A 271 -20.63 -12.83 24.76
C TRP A 271 -21.32 -14.16 25.05
N LEU A 272 -22.65 -14.17 25.19
CA LEU A 272 -23.41 -15.37 25.52
C LEU A 272 -23.68 -16.25 24.29
N TYR A 273 -23.67 -15.68 23.08
CA TYR A 273 -23.96 -16.41 21.84
C TYR A 273 -22.71 -17.08 21.24
N GLU A 274 -21.49 -16.57 21.51
CA GLU A 274 -20.24 -17.21 21.08
C GLU A 274 -19.91 -18.51 21.87
N SER A 275 -20.45 -18.68 23.08
CA SER A 275 -20.15 -19.86 23.92
C SER A 275 -20.75 -21.18 23.43
N GLU A 276 -21.74 -21.16 22.52
CA GLU A 276 -22.40 -22.38 22.02
C GLU A 276 -21.90 -22.84 20.63
N VAL A 277 -21.19 -21.98 19.89
CA VAL A 277 -20.67 -22.32 18.55
C VAL A 277 -19.16 -22.53 18.64
N GLY A 278 -18.76 -23.76 18.97
CA GLY A 278 -17.37 -24.18 18.93
C GLY A 278 -16.76 -24.00 17.54
N LYS A 279 -16.07 -22.86 17.34
CA LYS A 279 -14.91 -22.62 16.46
C LYS A 279 -14.60 -21.12 16.55
N THR A 280 -13.50 -20.78 17.21
CA THR A 280 -12.92 -19.44 17.27
C THR A 280 -12.41 -19.02 15.90
N LEU A 281 -13.29 -18.61 15.00
CA LEU A 281 -12.94 -17.69 13.93
C LEU A 281 -13.07 -16.30 14.55
N LYS A 282 -11.93 -15.68 14.92
CA LYS A 282 -11.89 -14.23 15.16
C LYS A 282 -12.60 -13.60 13.96
N GLU A 283 -13.73 -12.92 14.19
CA GLU A 283 -14.42 -12.20 13.13
C GLU A 283 -13.37 -11.35 12.40
N PRO A 284 -13.31 -11.40 11.05
CA PRO A 284 -12.30 -10.65 10.33
C PRO A 284 -12.54 -9.17 10.63
N VAL A 285 -11.59 -8.55 11.33
CA VAL A 285 -11.56 -7.09 11.50
C VAL A 285 -11.71 -6.51 10.10
N VAL A 286 -12.87 -5.88 9.85
CA VAL A 286 -13.22 -5.29 8.55
C VAL A 286 -12.28 -4.11 8.35
N SER A 287 -11.12 -4.40 7.78
CA SER A 287 -10.15 -3.37 7.44
C SER A 287 -10.80 -2.44 6.44
N THR A 288 -10.88 -1.17 6.79
CA THR A 288 -11.38 -0.16 5.87
C THR A 288 -10.34 0.08 4.77
N MET A 289 -10.78 0.59 3.63
CA MET A 289 -9.89 1.06 2.56
C MET A 289 -8.85 2.07 3.10
N GLU A 290 -9.27 2.88 4.06
CA GLU A 290 -8.45 3.90 4.72
C GLU A 290 -7.34 3.27 5.56
N ASP A 291 -7.64 2.24 6.35
CA ASP A 291 -6.62 1.50 7.12
C ASP A 291 -5.58 0.83 6.23
N TYR A 292 -6.02 0.28 5.10
CA TYR A 292 -5.09 -0.29 4.13
C TYR A 292 -4.17 0.79 3.55
N LYS A 293 -4.75 1.92 3.11
CA LYS A 293 -3.99 3.08 2.61
C LYS A 293 -3.01 3.62 3.66
N ALA A 294 -3.45 3.75 4.92
CA ALA A 294 -2.60 4.18 6.03
C ALA A 294 -1.41 3.22 6.23
N SER A 295 -1.67 1.91 6.14
CA SER A 295 -0.63 0.87 6.28
C SER A 295 0.45 0.97 5.19
N ILE A 296 0.07 1.35 3.96
CA ILE A 296 1.03 1.55 2.86
C ILE A 296 2.01 2.68 3.21
N TYR A 297 1.50 3.82 3.66
CA TYR A 297 2.34 4.96 4.02
C TYR A 297 3.17 4.69 5.29
N ALA A 298 2.62 3.94 6.25
CA ALA A 298 3.37 3.47 7.41
C ALA A 298 4.55 2.58 6.98
N LEU A 299 4.32 1.63 6.05
CA LEU A 299 5.38 0.78 5.50
C LEU A 299 6.48 1.62 4.85
N MET A 300 6.13 2.56 3.97
CA MET A 300 7.09 3.45 3.34
C MET A 300 7.89 4.24 4.38
N THR A 301 7.24 4.74 5.42
CA THR A 301 7.88 5.51 6.51
C THR A 301 8.91 4.65 7.26
N PHE A 302 8.54 3.44 7.68
CA PHE A 302 9.47 2.54 8.37
C PHE A 302 10.62 2.07 7.47
N CYS A 303 10.37 1.89 6.17
CA CYS A 303 11.42 1.58 5.20
C CYS A 303 12.44 2.72 5.09
N LEU A 304 12.00 3.99 5.10
CA LEU A 304 12.90 5.15 5.07
C LEU A 304 13.74 5.27 6.34
N ILE A 305 13.14 4.97 7.50
CA ILE A 305 13.84 4.94 8.80
C ILE A 305 14.79 3.73 8.91
N ARG A 306 14.65 2.74 8.02
CA ARG A 306 15.36 1.45 8.04
C ARG A 306 15.04 0.59 9.26
N ASP A 307 13.81 0.67 9.75
CA ASP A 307 13.33 -0.16 10.86
C ASP A 307 12.69 -1.46 10.33
N LEU A 308 13.51 -2.50 10.19
CA LEU A 308 13.09 -3.76 9.58
C LEU A 308 11.99 -4.49 10.38
N ARG A 309 12.02 -4.42 11.72
CA ARG A 309 11.08 -5.17 12.57
C ARG A 309 9.64 -4.67 12.39
N PHE A 310 9.47 -3.36 12.45
CA PHE A 310 8.16 -2.74 12.22
C PHE A 310 7.73 -2.88 10.76
N ALA A 311 8.65 -2.70 9.81
CA ALA A 311 8.34 -2.86 8.40
C ALA A 311 7.88 -4.28 8.04
N GLU A 312 8.46 -5.32 8.67
CA GLU A 312 8.03 -6.72 8.50
C GLU A 312 6.61 -6.94 9.03
N SER A 313 6.29 -6.40 10.21
CA SER A 313 4.96 -6.50 10.81
C SER A 313 3.88 -5.85 9.94
N VAL A 314 4.14 -4.64 9.42
CA VAL A 314 3.25 -3.94 8.50
C VAL A 314 3.09 -4.69 7.18
N THR A 315 4.20 -5.21 6.65
CA THR A 315 4.22 -6.01 5.44
C THR A 315 3.35 -7.27 5.57
N LYS A 316 3.44 -7.99 6.70
CA LYS A 316 2.56 -9.12 7.02
C LYS A 316 1.10 -8.69 7.06
N TYR A 317 0.79 -7.57 7.71
CA TYR A 317 -0.56 -7.02 7.77
C TYR A 317 -1.15 -6.74 6.38
N LEU A 318 -0.37 -6.13 5.47
CA LEU A 318 -0.76 -5.84 4.09
C LEU A 318 -0.91 -7.11 3.26
N PHE A 319 -0.01 -8.07 3.42
CA PHE A 319 -0.02 -9.33 2.65
C PHE A 319 -1.24 -10.19 2.96
N TYR A 320 -1.61 -10.33 4.25
CA TYR A 320 -2.83 -11.03 4.67
C TYR A 320 -4.11 -10.35 4.16
N ARG A 321 -4.03 -9.09 3.72
CA ARG A 321 -5.14 -8.29 3.23
C ARG A 321 -5.03 -7.93 1.75
N SER A 322 -4.22 -8.69 1.00
CA SER A 322 -4.04 -8.52 -0.44
C SER A 322 -5.34 -8.56 -1.25
N HIS A 323 -6.39 -9.25 -0.77
CA HIS A 323 -7.72 -9.27 -1.39
C HIS A 323 -8.37 -7.87 -1.58
N MET A 324 -7.92 -6.84 -0.84
CA MET A 324 -8.39 -5.47 -1.06
C MET A 324 -7.91 -4.89 -2.39
N LEU A 325 -6.78 -5.38 -2.92
CA LEU A 325 -6.22 -4.94 -4.20
C LEU A 325 -7.08 -5.35 -5.40
N ASP A 326 -7.77 -6.50 -5.28
CA ASP A 326 -8.67 -6.98 -6.34
C ASP A 326 -9.88 -6.06 -6.51
N ARG A 327 -10.30 -5.39 -5.42
CA ARG A 327 -11.44 -4.45 -5.43
C ARG A 327 -11.02 -3.02 -5.75
N HIS A 328 -9.83 -2.62 -5.30
CA HIS A 328 -9.34 -1.23 -5.39
C HIS A 328 -8.08 -1.16 -6.23
N SER A 329 -8.25 -1.07 -7.56
CA SER A 329 -7.13 -0.96 -8.52
C SER A 329 -6.29 0.30 -8.31
N GLU A 330 -6.88 1.35 -7.74
CA GLU A 330 -6.22 2.61 -7.36
C GLU A 330 -5.11 2.44 -6.30
N LEU A 331 -5.15 1.38 -5.50
CA LEU A 331 -4.16 1.10 -4.45
C LEU A 331 -2.98 0.26 -4.97
N LEU A 332 -3.08 -0.34 -6.15
CA LEU A 332 -2.05 -1.24 -6.67
C LEU A 332 -0.69 -0.55 -6.82
N TYR A 333 -0.66 0.65 -7.40
CA TYR A 333 0.59 1.38 -7.58
C TYR A 333 1.29 1.73 -6.25
N PRO A 334 0.64 2.41 -5.29
CA PRO A 334 1.30 2.76 -4.04
C PRO A 334 1.70 1.51 -3.23
N VAL A 335 0.92 0.42 -3.30
CA VAL A 335 1.30 -0.85 -2.68
C VAL A 335 2.56 -1.45 -3.28
N VAL A 336 2.61 -1.60 -4.61
CA VAL A 336 3.80 -2.14 -5.29
C VAL A 336 5.00 -1.27 -4.95
N LYS A 337 4.86 0.06 -5.02
CA LYS A 337 5.92 1.00 -4.63
C LYS A 337 6.41 0.74 -3.20
N ALA A 338 5.52 0.65 -2.20
CA ALA A 338 5.92 0.38 -0.82
C ALA A 338 6.63 -0.98 -0.65
N PHE A 339 6.13 -2.03 -1.30
CA PHE A 339 6.75 -3.34 -1.27
C PHE A 339 8.10 -3.39 -1.98
N THR A 340 8.28 -2.67 -3.09
CA THR A 340 9.60 -2.56 -3.73
C THR A 340 10.62 -1.87 -2.82
N MET A 341 10.20 -0.88 -2.04
CA MET A 341 11.06 -0.24 -1.02
C MET A 341 11.40 -1.24 0.10
N TYR A 342 10.42 -1.98 0.60
CA TYR A 342 10.64 -3.00 1.63
C TYR A 342 11.57 -4.10 1.16
N ASP A 343 11.36 -4.68 -0.02
CA ASP A 343 12.21 -5.75 -0.51
C ASP A 343 13.63 -5.23 -0.82
N SER A 344 13.80 -3.97 -1.26
CA SER A 344 15.14 -3.37 -1.36
C SER A 344 15.88 -3.30 -0.02
N LEU A 345 15.15 -3.14 1.09
CA LEU A 345 15.67 -3.13 2.45
C LEU A 345 15.91 -4.56 2.97
N ALA A 346 15.01 -5.50 2.66
CA ALA A 346 15.07 -6.89 3.09
C ALA A 346 16.02 -7.77 2.24
N LYS A 347 16.46 -7.28 1.07
CA LYS A 347 17.34 -8.01 0.16
C LYS A 347 18.73 -8.19 0.75
N ASP A 348 18.94 -9.36 1.34
CA ASP A 348 20.25 -9.80 1.79
C ASP A 348 21.06 -10.43 0.63
N LYS A 349 22.23 -9.83 0.35
CA LYS A 349 23.17 -10.34 -0.66
C LYS A 349 23.83 -11.65 -0.25
N HIS A 350 23.86 -11.95 1.04
CA HIS A 350 24.49 -13.16 1.60
C HIS A 350 23.45 -14.18 2.07
N ARG A 351 22.22 -14.11 1.55
CA ARG A 351 21.15 -15.02 1.94
C ARG A 351 21.55 -16.49 1.74
N ALA A 352 21.51 -17.22 2.84
CA ALA A 352 21.72 -18.66 2.91
C ALA A 352 20.68 -19.22 3.88
N LEU A 353 19.44 -19.31 3.41
CA LEU A 353 18.31 -19.84 4.16
C LEU A 353 18.01 -21.26 3.70
N THR A 354 17.83 -22.16 4.65
CA THR A 354 17.33 -23.51 4.42
C THR A 354 15.95 -23.61 5.04
N VAL A 355 14.93 -23.81 4.19
CA VAL A 355 13.54 -23.96 4.60
C VAL A 355 13.13 -25.41 4.44
N SER A 356 12.89 -26.07 5.57
CA SER A 356 12.38 -27.43 5.64
C SER A 356 10.86 -27.40 5.82
N LEU A 357 10.17 -28.12 4.94
CA LEU A 357 8.72 -28.20 4.88
C LEU A 357 8.30 -29.64 5.09
N ALA A 358 7.36 -29.88 5.99
CA ALA A 358 6.80 -31.20 6.22
C ALA A 358 5.28 -31.13 6.39
N THR A 359 4.55 -32.00 5.71
CA THR A 359 3.11 -32.18 5.97
C THR A 359 2.87 -33.15 7.13
N SER A 360 1.74 -33.03 7.83
CA SER A 360 1.40 -33.95 8.95
C SER A 360 1.27 -35.41 8.52
N GLY A 361 0.90 -35.66 7.26
CA GLY A 361 0.90 -37.01 6.67
C GLY A 361 2.27 -37.49 6.19
N MET A 362 3.32 -36.65 6.29
CA MET A 362 4.67 -36.86 5.73
C MET A 362 4.69 -37.11 4.22
N GLU A 363 3.59 -36.83 3.52
CA GLU A 363 3.46 -37.01 2.06
C GLU A 363 4.33 -36.02 1.28
N LEU A 364 4.59 -34.85 1.86
CA LEU A 364 5.50 -33.84 1.33
C LEU A 364 6.53 -33.54 2.41
N THR A 365 7.77 -33.92 2.14
CA THR A 365 8.94 -33.49 2.90
C THR A 365 9.94 -32.92 1.92
N ASP A 366 10.17 -31.61 1.98
CA ASP A 366 11.08 -30.94 1.08
C ASP A 366 11.97 -29.97 1.84
N THR A 367 13.20 -29.83 1.38
CA THR A 367 14.20 -28.93 1.95
C THR A 367 14.69 -28.00 0.87
N LEU A 368 14.28 -26.73 0.97
CA LEU A 368 14.57 -25.71 -0.01
C LEU A 368 15.74 -24.85 0.45
N GLU A 369 16.84 -24.90 -0.29
CA GLU A 369 17.90 -23.89 -0.17
C GLU A 369 17.51 -22.63 -0.94
N LEU A 370 17.32 -21.52 -0.23
CA LEU A 370 17.05 -20.19 -0.78
C LEU A 370 18.34 -19.38 -0.88
N LYS A 371 18.92 -19.37 -2.08
CA LYS A 371 20.05 -18.50 -2.46
C LYS A 371 19.54 -17.17 -3.04
N PRO A 372 20.36 -16.10 -3.07
CA PRO A 372 19.93 -14.79 -3.58
C PRO A 372 19.45 -14.83 -5.04
N GLU A 373 20.04 -15.69 -5.89
CA GLU A 373 19.74 -15.78 -7.32
C GLU A 373 18.59 -16.74 -7.67
N LYS A 374 18.15 -17.58 -6.71
CA LYS A 374 17.10 -18.57 -6.98
C LYS A 374 15.75 -17.88 -7.17
N GLN A 375 15.01 -18.32 -8.19
CA GLN A 375 13.63 -17.90 -8.43
C GLN A 375 12.68 -18.51 -7.36
N PRO A 376 11.50 -17.91 -7.14
CA PRO A 376 10.47 -18.48 -6.29
C PRO A 376 10.15 -19.92 -6.68
N GLN A 377 9.95 -20.80 -5.70
CA GLN A 377 9.60 -22.20 -5.92
C GLN A 377 8.15 -22.44 -5.52
N LEU A 378 7.37 -22.95 -6.47
CA LEU A 378 6.00 -23.39 -6.24
C LEU A 378 6.00 -24.87 -5.87
N LEU A 379 5.36 -25.21 -4.77
CA LEU A 379 5.18 -26.58 -4.30
C LEU A 379 3.69 -26.90 -4.24
N HIS A 380 3.29 -28.03 -4.83
CA HIS A 380 1.92 -28.50 -4.77
C HIS A 380 1.70 -29.33 -3.51
N LEU A 381 0.62 -29.03 -2.78
CA LEU A 381 0.22 -29.78 -1.61
C LEU A 381 -0.59 -31.02 -2.04
N PRO A 382 -0.18 -32.24 -1.66
CA PRO A 382 -0.79 -33.47 -2.16
C PRO A 382 -2.18 -33.75 -1.59
N SER A 383 -2.46 -33.30 -0.36
CA SER A 383 -3.71 -33.57 0.34
C SER A 383 -4.15 -32.39 1.22
N LEU A 384 -5.47 -32.16 1.28
CA LEU A 384 -6.14 -31.25 2.20
C LEU A 384 -7.29 -32.04 2.86
N PRO A 385 -7.64 -31.81 4.14
CA PRO A 385 -7.01 -30.89 5.10
C PRO A 385 -5.69 -31.45 5.65
N THR A 386 -4.68 -30.59 5.82
CA THR A 386 -3.33 -30.97 6.25
C THR A 386 -2.70 -29.87 7.11
N LYS A 387 -1.79 -30.24 8.01
CA LYS A 387 -0.92 -29.27 8.70
C LYS A 387 0.43 -29.23 8.01
N VAL A 388 0.93 -28.04 7.71
CA VAL A 388 2.28 -27.83 7.14
C VAL A 388 3.18 -27.27 8.23
N PHE A 389 4.23 -28.00 8.55
CA PHE A 389 5.31 -27.57 9.43
C PHE A 389 6.37 -26.89 8.59
N VAL A 390 6.63 -25.62 8.88
CA VAL A 390 7.67 -24.82 8.25
C VAL A 390 8.76 -24.59 9.27
N TYR A 391 9.98 -24.97 8.93
CA TYR A 391 11.17 -24.71 9.74
C TYR A 391 12.23 -24.04 8.89
N ALA A 392 12.68 -22.85 9.28
CA ALA A 392 13.68 -22.08 8.56
C ALA A 392 14.93 -21.87 9.42
N THR A 393 16.10 -22.13 8.83
CA THR A 393 17.41 -21.95 9.46
C THR A 393 18.37 -21.23 8.53
N GLY A 394 19.31 -20.48 9.10
CA GLY A 394 20.33 -19.75 8.36
C GLY A 394 20.15 -18.23 8.39
N ALA A 395 20.66 -17.54 7.37
CA ALA A 395 20.73 -16.08 7.32
C ALA A 395 19.94 -15.50 6.14
N GLY A 396 19.15 -14.46 6.43
CA GLY A 396 18.33 -13.70 5.47
C GLY A 396 16.83 -13.80 5.76
N CYS A 397 16.02 -13.28 4.83
CA CYS A 397 14.55 -13.34 4.87
C CYS A 397 13.99 -14.19 3.72
N ALA A 398 12.98 -15.01 4.03
CA ALA A 398 12.17 -15.76 3.07
C ALA A 398 10.82 -15.06 2.90
#